data_AF-A0A1W9QPR0-F1
#
_entry.id   AF-A0A1W9QPR0-F1
#
_cell.length_a   1.000
_cell.length_b   1.000
_cell.length_c   1.000
_cell.angle_alpha   90.00
_cell.angle_beta   90.00
_cell.angle_gamma   90.00
#
_symmetry.space_group_name_H-M   'P 1'
#
loop_
_entity.id
_entity.type
_entity.pdbx_description
1 polymer ?
#
loop_
_entity_poly.entity_id
_entity_poly.type
_entity_poly.pdbx_seq_one_letter_code
_entity_poly.pdbx_strand_id
1 'polypeptide(L)'
;MVEQVGSGIRRIKTDIREAGLPEPVFKTKGMFTIVFERPIEKTVEKTVEKTVEKTVDKIIKLINKNSKVTIKELEEASGLSRRGIEWNIAKLKEEG
;
A
#
# COMPACT_ATOMS: atom_id res chain seq x y z
N MET A 1 21.84 27.48 35.78
CA MET A 1 20.47 26.95 35.62
C MET A 1 20.58 25.76 34.70
N VAL A 2 20.46 24.52 35.23
CA VAL A 2 20.69 23.30 34.44
C VAL A 2 19.33 22.81 33.95
N GLU A 3 18.97 23.17 32.73
CA GLU A 3 17.72 22.70 32.13
C GLU A 3 17.93 21.27 31.60
N GLN A 4 17.91 20.36 32.57
CA GLN A 4 17.39 19.00 32.52
C GLN A 4 17.59 18.24 31.20
N VAL A 5 18.54 17.30 31.28
CA VAL A 5 18.89 16.22 30.34
C VAL A 5 17.68 15.29 29.99
N GLY A 6 16.48 15.59 30.48
CA GLY A 6 15.21 14.91 30.14
C GLY A 6 14.34 15.64 29.10
N SER A 7 14.73 16.81 28.59
CA SER A 7 13.87 17.58 27.66
C SER A 7 13.74 16.95 26.28
N GLY A 8 14.77 16.22 25.82
CA GLY A 8 14.81 15.68 24.45
C GLY A 8 13.67 14.71 24.15
N ILE A 9 13.41 13.76 25.05
CA ILE A 9 12.33 12.77 24.89
C ILE A 9 10.96 13.46 24.87
N ARG A 10 10.79 14.48 25.73
CA ARG A 10 9.54 15.23 25.83
C ARG A 10 9.29 16.09 24.58
N ARG A 11 10.35 16.68 24.00
CA ARG A 11 10.30 17.40 22.72
C ARG A 11 9.88 16.46 21.60
N ILE A 12 10.59 15.33 21.46
CA ILE A 12 10.27 14.31 20.44
C ILE A 12 8.81 13.85 20.52
N LYS A 13 8.29 13.56 21.72
CA LYS A 13 6.87 13.19 21.89
C LYS A 13 5.91 14.31 21.51
N THR A 14 6.26 15.56 21.81
CA THR A 14 5.44 16.73 21.50
C THR A 14 5.40 16.97 19.99
N ASP A 15 6.56 16.99 19.34
CA ASP A 15 6.70 17.17 17.88
C ASP A 15 5.97 16.07 17.10
N ILE A 16 6.08 14.80 17.52
CA ILE A 16 5.38 13.68 16.88
C ILE A 16 3.86 13.79 17.02
N ARG A 17 3.39 14.19 18.21
CA ARG A 17 1.95 14.39 18.47
C ARG A 17 1.39 15.56 17.67
N GLU A 18 2.12 16.67 17.57
CA GLU A 18 1.74 17.82 16.74
C GLU A 18 1.72 17.47 15.25
N ALA A 19 2.63 16.61 14.80
CA ALA A 19 2.67 16.10 13.43
C ALA A 19 1.60 15.03 13.12
N GLY A 20 0.83 14.57 14.10
CA GLY A 20 -0.19 13.51 13.93
C GLY A 20 0.41 12.14 13.56
N LEU A 21 1.68 11.92 13.90
CA LEU A 21 2.42 10.70 13.58
C LEU A 21 2.31 9.67 14.74
N PRO A 22 2.48 8.36 14.47
CA PRO A 22 2.48 7.34 15.51
C PRO A 22 3.62 7.57 16.51
N GLU A 23 3.34 7.31 17.80
CA GLU A 23 4.31 7.55 18.88
C GLU A 23 5.58 6.70 18.72
N PRO A 24 6.78 7.28 18.91
CA PRO A 24 8.03 6.55 18.75
C PRO A 24 8.30 5.63 19.95
N VAL A 25 8.93 4.50 19.68
CA VAL A 25 9.33 3.52 20.71
C VAL A 25 10.75 3.82 21.19
N PHE A 26 10.89 4.10 22.49
CA PHE A 26 12.18 4.37 23.12
C PHE A 26 12.76 3.09 23.71
N LYS A 27 13.87 2.61 23.17
CA LYS A 27 14.63 1.47 23.70
C LYS A 27 15.84 1.98 24.48
N THR A 28 15.81 1.79 25.79
CA THR A 28 16.88 2.22 26.72
C THR A 28 17.76 1.06 27.19
N LYS A 29 17.45 -0.18 26.78
CA LYS A 29 18.23 -1.38 27.13
C LYS A 29 19.43 -1.50 26.17
N GLY A 30 20.59 -0.99 26.60
CA GLY A 30 21.81 -0.92 25.79
C GLY A 30 22.06 0.49 25.26
N MET A 31 22.23 0.65 23.95
CA MET A 31 22.33 1.97 23.31
C MET A 31 20.96 2.64 23.30
N PHE A 32 20.91 3.93 23.65
CA PHE A 32 19.69 4.72 23.54
C PHE A 32 19.23 4.78 22.08
N THR A 33 18.17 4.05 21.75
CA THR A 33 17.63 3.92 20.40
C THR A 33 16.20 4.41 20.37
N ILE A 34 15.90 5.31 19.44
CA ILE A 34 14.54 5.77 19.17
C ILE A 34 14.08 5.13 17.87
N VAL A 35 12.98 4.40 17.90
CA VAL A 35 12.38 3.77 16.73
C VAL A 35 11.15 4.57 16.32
N PHE A 36 11.19 5.14 15.12
CA PHE A 36 10.05 5.83 14.52
C PHE A 36 9.34 4.87 13.57
N GLU A 37 8.06 4.63 13.80
CA GLU A 37 7.22 3.94 12.84
C GLU A 37 6.87 4.93 11.73
N ARG A 38 7.40 4.69 10.52
CA ARG A 38 6.96 5.46 9.35
C ARG A 38 5.50 5.08 9.13
N PRO A 39 4.55 6.05 9.09
CA PRO A 39 3.24 5.75 8.55
C PRO A 39 3.48 5.38 7.09
N ILE A 40 3.53 4.08 6.80
CA ILE A 40 3.27 3.63 5.46
C ILE A 40 1.89 4.19 5.15
N GLU A 41 1.87 5.10 4.20
CA GLU A 41 0.68 5.69 3.64
C GLU A 41 -0.25 4.53 3.27
N LYS A 42 -1.20 4.17 4.14
CA LYS A 42 -2.26 3.18 3.85
C LYS A 42 -3.07 3.56 2.60
N THR A 43 -2.82 4.75 2.04
CA THR A 43 -3.29 5.23 0.75
C THR A 43 -2.64 4.52 -0.43
N VAL A 44 -1.37 4.09 -0.41
CA VAL A 44 -0.82 3.30 -1.54
C VAL A 44 -1.41 1.89 -1.59
N GLU A 45 -1.56 1.20 -0.47
CA GLU A 45 -2.20 -0.13 -0.46
C GLU A 45 -3.67 -0.02 -0.88
N LYS A 46 -4.46 0.87 -0.27
CA LYS A 46 -5.88 1.03 -0.65
C LYS A 46 -6.11 1.56 -2.07
N THR A 47 -5.20 2.34 -2.64
CA THR A 47 -5.35 2.80 -4.03
C THR A 47 -4.91 1.74 -5.02
N VAL A 48 -3.85 0.97 -4.74
CA VAL A 48 -3.44 -0.15 -5.59
C VAL A 48 -4.50 -1.26 -5.55
N GLU A 49 -5.00 -1.65 -4.38
CA GLU A 49 -6.07 -2.66 -4.24
C GLU A 49 -7.31 -2.25 -5.03
N LYS A 50 -7.84 -1.04 -4.82
CA LYS A 50 -9.03 -0.56 -5.55
C LYS A 50 -8.84 -0.42 -7.05
N THR A 51 -7.62 -0.14 -7.52
CA THR A 51 -7.33 0.01 -8.95
C THR A 51 -7.16 -1.35 -9.62
N VAL A 52 -6.53 -2.31 -8.92
CA VAL A 52 -6.40 -3.70 -9.38
C VAL A 52 -7.77 -4.38 -9.40
N GLU A 53 -8.58 -4.25 -8.35
CA GLU A 53 -9.94 -4.81 -8.29
C GLU A 53 -10.83 -4.31 -9.43
N LYS A 54 -10.80 -3.00 -9.72
CA LYS A 54 -11.55 -2.42 -10.84
C LYS A 54 -11.08 -2.92 -12.21
N THR A 55 -9.80 -3.26 -12.32
CA THR A 55 -9.22 -3.74 -13.59
C THR A 55 -9.56 -5.22 -13.80
N VAL A 56 -9.48 -6.03 -12.75
CA VAL A 56 -9.91 -7.44 -12.76
C VAL A 56 -11.40 -7.55 -13.06
N ASP A 57 -12.24 -6.75 -12.40
CA ASP A 57 -13.70 -6.71 -12.65
C ASP A 57 -14.02 -6.33 -14.11
N LYS A 58 -13.27 -5.40 -14.72
CA LYS A 58 -13.42 -5.08 -16.15
C LYS A 58 -13.09 -6.28 -17.04
N ILE A 59 -12.00 -7.00 -16.76
CA ILE A 59 -11.61 -8.18 -17.54
C ILE A 59 -12.68 -9.27 -17.43
N ILE A 60 -13.18 -9.55 -16.23
CA ILE A 60 -14.25 -10.53 -15.99
C ILE A 60 -15.53 -10.12 -16.73
N LYS A 61 -15.92 -8.84 -16.69
CA LYS A 61 -17.08 -8.32 -17.42
C LYS A 61 -16.93 -8.46 -18.93
N LEU A 62 -15.74 -8.21 -19.48
CA LEU A 62 -15.47 -8.35 -20.91
C LEU A 62 -15.54 -9.81 -21.35
N ILE A 63 -14.95 -10.73 -20.57
CA ILE A 63 -15.02 -12.18 -20.84
C ILE A 63 -16.46 -12.69 -20.76
N ASN A 64 -17.23 -12.25 -19.75
CA ASN A 64 -18.66 -12.60 -19.63
C ASN A 64 -19.50 -12.05 -20.78
N LYS A 65 -19.21 -10.83 -21.23
CA LYS A 65 -19.93 -10.20 -22.34
C LYS A 65 -19.59 -10.82 -23.69
N ASN A 66 -18.35 -11.26 -23.87
CA ASN A 66 -17.89 -11.92 -25.09
C ASN A 66 -16.87 -13.02 -24.77
N SER A 67 -17.32 -14.27 -24.72
CA SER A 67 -16.46 -15.42 -24.41
C SER A 67 -15.38 -15.70 -25.47
N LYS A 68 -15.44 -15.05 -26.64
CA LYS A 68 -14.42 -15.11 -27.71
C LYS A 68 -13.48 -13.90 -27.72
N VAL A 69 -13.47 -13.09 -26.67
CA VAL A 69 -12.63 -11.89 -26.58
C VAL A 69 -11.15 -12.26 -26.76
N THR A 70 -10.46 -11.53 -27.64
CA THR A 70 -9.03 -11.76 -27.89
C THR A 70 -8.18 -10.99 -26.88
N ILE A 71 -6.97 -11.47 -26.56
CA ILE A 71 -6.04 -10.79 -25.64
C ILE A 71 -5.84 -9.32 -26.03
N LYS A 72 -5.72 -9.03 -27.32
CA LYS A 72 -5.56 -7.66 -27.83
C LYS A 72 -6.75 -6.75 -27.50
N GLU A 73 -7.97 -7.26 -27.56
CA GLU A 73 -9.17 -6.50 -27.18
C GLU A 73 -9.23 -6.25 -25.67
N LEU A 74 -8.74 -7.20 -24.87
CA LEU A 74 -8.59 -7.04 -23.42
C LEU A 74 -7.52 -5.99 -23.07
N GLU A 75 -6.41 -5.96 -23.81
CA GLU A 75 -5.37 -4.93 -23.66
C GLU A 75 -5.94 -3.54 -23.92
N GLU A 76 -6.66 -3.35 -25.04
CA GLU A 76 -7.26 -2.05 -25.39
C GLU A 76 -8.34 -1.60 -24.39
N ALA A 77 -9.15 -2.53 -23.87
CA ALA A 77 -10.25 -2.19 -22.97
C ALA A 77 -9.83 -2.04 -21.49
N SER A 78 -8.77 -2.74 -21.05
CA SER A 78 -8.27 -2.67 -19.67
C SER A 78 -7.09 -1.70 -19.49
N GLY A 79 -6.35 -1.38 -20.57
CA GLY A 79 -5.11 -0.61 -20.51
C GLY A 79 -3.93 -1.39 -19.93
N LEU A 80 -4.05 -2.71 -19.76
CA LEU A 80 -2.96 -3.57 -19.31
C LEU A 80 -2.18 -4.14 -20.49
N SER A 81 -0.88 -4.35 -20.28
CA SER A 81 -0.06 -5.11 -21.24
C SER A 81 -0.50 -6.57 -21.31
N ARG A 82 -0.28 -7.21 -22.46
CA ARG A 82 -0.48 -8.65 -22.70
C ARG A 82 -0.12 -9.54 -21.52
N ARG A 83 1.07 -9.34 -20.96
CA ARG A 83 1.60 -10.13 -19.83
C ARG A 83 0.81 -9.91 -18.53
N GLY A 84 0.31 -8.70 -18.32
CA GLY A 84 -0.58 -8.37 -17.21
C GLY A 84 -1.95 -9.04 -17.37
N ILE A 85 -2.49 -9.10 -18.59
CA ILE A 85 -3.70 -9.87 -18.87
C ILE A 85 -3.49 -11.35 -18.60
N GLU A 86 -2.44 -11.96 -19.15
CA GLU A 86 -2.13 -13.38 -18.95
C GLU A 86 -2.00 -13.73 -17.46
N TRP A 87 -1.33 -12.88 -16.68
CA TRP A 87 -1.22 -13.07 -15.24
C TRP A 87 -2.57 -12.99 -14.53
N ASN A 88 -3.43 -12.02 -14.88
CA ASN A 88 -4.78 -11.93 -14.30
C ASN A 88 -5.63 -13.14 -14.67
N ILE A 89 -5.58 -13.64 -15.91
CA ILE A 89 -6.30 -14.85 -16.33
C ILE A 89 -5.79 -16.10 -15.58
N ALA A 90 -4.48 -16.24 -15.44
CA ALA A 90 -3.88 -17.35 -14.70
C ALA A 90 -4.33 -17.32 -13.23
N LYS A 91 -4.24 -16.14 -12.59
CA LYS A 91 -4.68 -15.96 -11.20
C LYS A 91 -6.17 -16.25 -11.02
N LEU A 92 -7.03 -15.77 -11.91
CA LEU A 92 -8.47 -16.06 -11.89
C LEU A 92 -8.79 -17.55 -12.03
N LYS A 93 -7.94 -18.31 -12.73
CA LYS A 93 -8.06 -19.77 -12.85
C LYS A 93 -7.56 -20.51 -11.61
N GLU A 94 -6.65 -19.92 -10.83
CA GLU A 94 -6.18 -20.48 -9.56
C GLU A 94 -7.13 -20.19 -8.39
N GLU A 95 -7.85 -19.06 -8.43
CA GLU A 95 -8.80 -18.65 -7.40
C GLU A 95 -10.22 -19.23 -7.58
N GLY A 96 -10.50 -19.95 -8.68
CA GLY A 96 -11.80 -20.56 -9.00
C GLY A 96 -11.76 -22.08 -9.03
#